data_AF-A0A969FSC5-F1
#
_entry.id   AF-A0A969FSC5-F1
#
_cell.length_a   1.000
_cell.length_b   1.000
_cell.length_c   1.000
_cell.angle_alpha   90.00
_cell.angle_beta   90.00
_cell.angle_gamma   90.00
#
_symmetry.space_group_name_H-M   'P 1'
#
loop_
_entity.id
_entity.type
_entity.pdbx_description
1 polymer ?
#
loop_
_entity_poly.entity_id
_entity_poly.type
_entity_poly.pdbx_seq_one_letter_code
_entity_poly.pdbx_strand_id
1 'polypeptide(L)'
;MAERYDLIVVGTGFASSFFLKKALESRGPSFRVLVLERGAHRTHAWQLAHRAELEKSSRALFRNRTPRKTWWPLICFGGASNAWFGVTPRFLPEDFRLHALYGRGVDWPIGYDDLERYYTEAENIMAVAGPSERSPFPRSGPYPQPAHNMTDPEHLLARAHPDAFFSQPCARPRQATKNRPACCTSGVCSLCPIDSKFTVLNELATIYQDARVTLLLEAEARSVDLAGGRARGVIYAVRGVEQCALGDLVALGANALFNPFLLLRSGLTHPWLGAGLHEQVSVRVDVLLDGVDSFQGSTATTGHGYMLYRGERRKKKAAALLETWNVPVLRREPGRARQRMIVKAIFEDLPQDINRVFASPHDPDFPIVTFQRHSDYAMLAVRDLAQDIDGALRGLPIERIDVDRGVIESEGHILGTTRMGRDPRESVVDGDGVHHEVRNLVVLGGSLFPTGSPANPTLTISALALRSADRLFGRA
;
A
#
# COMPACT_ATOMS: atom_id res chain seq x y z
N MET A 1 -18.98 14.40 -30.90
CA MET A 1 -19.73 14.05 -29.68
C MET A 1 -18.76 13.41 -28.71
N ALA A 2 -18.82 13.74 -27.42
CA ALA A 2 -17.98 13.10 -26.42
C ALA A 2 -18.28 11.59 -26.38
N GLU A 3 -17.24 10.77 -26.36
CA GLU A 3 -17.42 9.32 -26.25
C GLU A 3 -17.95 8.95 -24.87
N ARG A 4 -18.90 8.00 -24.85
CA ARG A 4 -19.54 7.51 -23.63
C ARG A 4 -19.08 6.09 -23.31
N TYR A 5 -18.77 5.88 -22.04
CA TYR A 5 -18.30 4.63 -21.46
C TYR A 5 -19.21 4.20 -20.31
N ASP A 6 -19.27 2.90 -20.01
CA ASP A 6 -19.98 2.42 -18.82
C ASP A 6 -19.16 2.69 -17.55
N LEU A 7 -17.82 2.65 -17.67
CA LEU A 7 -16.88 2.88 -16.59
C LEU A 7 -15.69 3.71 -17.08
N ILE A 8 -15.32 4.74 -16.32
CA ILE A 8 -14.04 5.43 -16.45
C ILE A 8 -13.19 5.12 -15.22
N VAL A 9 -11.98 4.61 -15.41
CA VAL A 9 -11.00 4.33 -14.36
C VAL A 9 -9.81 5.27 -14.49
N VAL A 10 -9.46 5.97 -13.41
CA VAL A 10 -8.30 6.87 -13.35
C VAL A 10 -7.15 6.17 -12.62
N GLY A 11 -6.01 6.06 -13.30
CA GLY A 11 -4.78 5.42 -12.84
C GLY A 11 -4.73 3.92 -13.14
N THR A 12 -3.51 3.38 -13.23
CA THR A 12 -3.25 1.94 -13.50
C THR A 12 -2.52 1.24 -12.35
N GLY A 13 -2.50 1.83 -11.15
CA GLY A 13 -1.88 1.25 -9.96
C GLY A 13 -2.59 0.00 -9.43
N PHE A 14 -2.19 -0.48 -8.24
CA PHE A 14 -2.80 -1.64 -7.57
C PHE A 14 -4.31 -1.52 -7.49
N ALA A 15 -4.82 -0.43 -6.93
CA ALA A 15 -6.25 -0.29 -6.67
C ALA A 15 -7.07 -0.35 -7.98
N SER A 16 -6.70 0.45 -8.98
CA SER A 16 -7.38 0.48 -10.28
C SER A 16 -7.30 -0.85 -11.03
N SER A 17 -6.12 -1.49 -11.04
CA SER A 17 -5.93 -2.75 -11.80
C SER A 17 -6.75 -3.90 -11.21
N PHE A 18 -6.79 -4.01 -9.87
CA PHE A 18 -7.58 -5.04 -9.20
C PHE A 18 -9.08 -4.78 -9.33
N PHE A 19 -9.51 -3.52 -9.20
CA PHE A 19 -10.90 -3.12 -9.44
C PHE A 19 -11.34 -3.44 -10.87
N LEU A 20 -10.53 -3.05 -11.87
CA LEU A 20 -10.81 -3.27 -13.28
C LEU A 20 -10.88 -4.75 -13.61
N LYS A 21 -9.92 -5.56 -13.13
CA LYS A 21 -9.93 -7.01 -13.32
C LYS A 21 -11.27 -7.62 -12.86
N LYS A 22 -11.71 -7.30 -11.64
CA LYS A 22 -12.96 -7.83 -11.08
C LYS A 22 -14.21 -7.32 -11.81
N ALA A 23 -14.20 -6.06 -12.25
CA ALA A 23 -15.26 -5.49 -13.07
C ALA A 23 -15.40 -6.24 -14.42
N LEU A 24 -14.28 -6.49 -15.10
CA LEU A 24 -14.22 -7.20 -16.38
C LEU A 24 -14.67 -8.66 -16.27
N GLU A 25 -14.41 -9.33 -15.15
CA GLU A 25 -14.92 -10.68 -14.87
C GLU A 25 -16.45 -10.71 -14.69
N SER A 26 -17.03 -9.63 -14.19
CA SER A 26 -18.45 -9.55 -13.83
C SER A 26 -19.34 -9.01 -14.97
N ARG A 27 -18.73 -8.41 -16.01
CA ARG A 27 -19.45 -7.72 -17.09
C ARG A 27 -19.26 -8.42 -18.43
N GLY A 28 -20.27 -8.31 -19.29
CA GLY A 28 -20.28 -8.94 -20.61
C GLY A 28 -19.46 -8.21 -21.67
N PRO A 29 -19.43 -8.72 -22.92
CA PRO A 29 -18.66 -8.15 -24.04
C PRO A 29 -19.05 -6.73 -24.44
N SER A 30 -20.27 -6.29 -24.13
CA SER A 30 -20.76 -4.94 -24.48
C SER A 30 -20.30 -3.85 -23.52
N PHE A 31 -19.69 -4.21 -22.39
CA PHE A 31 -19.22 -3.27 -21.38
C PHE A 31 -18.04 -2.47 -21.91
N ARG A 32 -18.09 -1.14 -21.86
CA ARG A 32 -17.05 -0.24 -22.37
C ARG A 32 -16.35 0.48 -21.23
N VAL A 33 -15.03 0.39 -21.20
CA VAL A 33 -14.20 0.98 -20.17
C VAL A 33 -13.18 1.93 -20.77
N LEU A 34 -13.09 3.14 -20.22
CA LEU A 34 -11.97 4.05 -20.45
C LEU A 34 -11.01 3.97 -19.26
N VAL A 35 -9.72 3.82 -19.52
CA VAL A 35 -8.67 3.91 -18.50
C VAL A 35 -7.76 5.06 -18.85
N LEU A 36 -7.54 5.96 -17.88
CA LEU A 36 -6.66 7.12 -18.01
C LEU A 36 -5.42 6.94 -17.14
N GLU A 37 -4.23 6.93 -17.73
CA GLU A 37 -2.96 6.88 -17.01
C GLU A 37 -2.12 8.10 -17.36
N ARG A 38 -1.71 8.86 -16.33
CA ARG A 38 -0.90 10.07 -16.50
C ARG A 38 0.48 9.75 -17.08
N GLY A 39 1.04 8.60 -16.73
CA GLY A 39 2.38 8.20 -17.17
C GLY A 39 2.41 7.44 -18.50
N ALA A 40 3.61 7.30 -19.03
CA ALA A 40 3.87 6.46 -20.21
C ALA A 40 3.99 4.97 -19.82
N HIS A 41 3.88 4.09 -20.81
CA HIS A 41 4.24 2.68 -20.65
C HIS A 41 5.76 2.53 -20.68
N ARG A 42 6.35 2.28 -19.50
CA ARG A 42 7.79 2.07 -19.32
C ARG A 42 8.03 0.58 -19.06
N THR A 43 8.52 -0.15 -20.06
CA THR A 43 8.78 -1.60 -19.95
C THR A 43 9.80 -1.91 -18.86
N HIS A 44 9.78 -3.13 -18.33
CA HIS A 44 10.75 -3.57 -17.33
C HIS A 44 12.22 -3.35 -17.77
N ALA A 45 12.55 -3.74 -19.01
CA ALA A 45 13.87 -3.50 -19.58
C ALA A 45 14.24 -2.01 -19.64
N TRP A 46 13.29 -1.14 -20.01
CA TRP A 46 13.53 0.30 -20.00
C TRP A 46 13.78 0.82 -18.58
N GLN A 47 12.99 0.36 -17.60
CA GLN A 47 13.16 0.75 -16.19
C GLN A 47 14.52 0.35 -15.63
N LEU A 48 15.04 -0.83 -15.98
CA LEU A 48 16.38 -1.26 -15.60
C LEU A 48 17.46 -0.32 -16.16
N ALA A 49 17.34 0.07 -17.43
CA ALA A 49 18.29 0.97 -18.08
C ALA A 49 18.17 2.44 -17.61
N HIS A 50 16.99 2.88 -17.15
CA HIS A 50 16.69 4.30 -16.87
C HIS A 50 16.21 4.54 -15.43
N ARG A 51 16.65 3.73 -14.46
CA ARG A 51 16.18 3.80 -13.07
C ARG A 51 16.30 5.20 -12.46
N ALA A 52 17.42 5.89 -12.66
CA ALA A 52 17.63 7.23 -12.12
C ALA A 52 16.67 8.27 -12.71
N GLU A 53 16.30 8.13 -13.99
CA GLU A 53 15.32 8.99 -14.66
C GLU A 53 13.91 8.75 -14.10
N LEU A 54 13.54 7.48 -13.94
CA LEU A 54 12.28 7.05 -13.35
C LEU A 54 12.11 7.61 -11.93
N GLU A 55 13.14 7.51 -11.08
CA GLU A 55 13.11 8.04 -9.71
C GLU A 55 13.03 9.58 -9.68
N LYS A 56 13.74 10.29 -10.57
CA LYS A 56 13.69 11.77 -10.63
C LYS A 56 12.32 12.30 -11.01
N SER A 57 11.67 11.71 -12.01
CA SER A 57 10.35 12.14 -12.51
C SER A 57 9.25 12.08 -11.43
N SER A 58 9.38 11.19 -10.44
CA SER A 58 8.43 11.05 -9.33
C SER A 58 8.44 12.20 -8.32
N ARG A 59 9.54 12.95 -8.21
CA ARG A 59 9.75 13.95 -7.13
C ARG A 59 9.11 15.31 -7.41
N ALA A 60 8.74 15.62 -8.66
CA ALA A 60 8.25 16.93 -9.08
C ALA A 60 6.72 17.04 -9.15
N LEU A 61 5.99 16.05 -8.63
CA LEU A 61 4.56 15.85 -8.94
C LEU A 61 3.60 16.57 -8.00
N PHE A 62 4.09 17.15 -6.92
CA PHE A 62 3.31 17.87 -5.91
C PHE A 62 4.16 18.94 -5.22
N ARG A 63 3.52 19.94 -4.61
CA ARG A 63 4.20 20.94 -3.79
C ARG A 63 4.23 20.50 -2.35
N ASN A 64 5.39 20.10 -1.89
CA ASN A 64 5.57 19.66 -0.52
C ASN A 64 5.94 20.83 0.40
N ARG A 65 5.05 21.19 1.33
CA ARG A 65 5.35 22.19 2.38
C ARG A 65 6.13 21.61 3.56
N THR A 66 6.35 20.30 3.58
CA THR A 66 7.14 19.60 4.61
C THR A 66 8.37 18.95 3.96
N PRO A 67 9.49 19.68 3.80
CA PRO A 67 10.67 19.16 3.09
C PRO A 67 11.33 17.96 3.79
N ARG A 68 11.09 17.75 5.09
CA ARG A 68 11.59 16.59 5.85
C ARG A 68 10.74 15.32 5.66
N LYS A 69 9.64 15.38 4.91
CA LYS A 69 8.75 14.25 4.65
C LYS A 69 8.58 14.08 3.16
N THR A 70 9.40 13.26 2.52
CA THR A 70 9.32 13.07 1.06
C THR A 70 8.53 11.82 0.67
N TRP A 71 7.91 11.88 -0.51
CA TRP A 71 7.26 10.74 -1.15
C TRP A 71 7.66 10.68 -2.62
N TRP A 72 7.62 9.47 -3.17
CA TRP A 72 8.05 9.18 -4.53
C TRP A 72 6.94 8.45 -5.29
N PRO A 73 5.76 9.08 -5.48
CA PRO A 73 4.69 8.46 -6.24
C PRO A 73 5.16 8.27 -7.68
N LEU A 74 5.11 7.03 -8.16
CA LEU A 74 5.59 6.72 -9.51
C LEU A 74 4.48 6.92 -10.54
N ILE A 75 4.76 7.73 -11.56
CA ILE A 75 3.83 8.05 -12.67
C ILE A 75 4.32 7.36 -13.94
N CYS A 76 3.91 6.11 -14.05
CA CYS A 76 4.02 5.28 -15.24
C CYS A 76 2.95 4.20 -15.13
N PHE A 77 2.69 3.51 -16.24
CA PHE A 77 1.79 2.36 -16.22
C PHE A 77 2.17 1.36 -15.11
N GLY A 78 1.20 1.01 -14.27
CA GLY A 78 1.37 0.16 -13.08
C GLY A 78 1.77 0.89 -11.79
N GLY A 79 2.13 2.17 -11.87
CA GLY A 79 2.45 3.04 -10.73
C GLY A 79 3.46 2.44 -9.76
N ALA A 80 3.19 2.56 -8.46
CA ALA A 80 4.09 2.11 -7.38
C ALA A 80 4.40 0.60 -7.40
N SER A 81 3.64 -0.22 -8.13
CA SER A 81 3.95 -1.66 -8.28
C SER A 81 5.31 -1.90 -8.94
N ASN A 82 5.86 -0.91 -9.64
CA ASN A 82 7.17 -1.00 -10.26
C ASN A 82 8.34 -0.80 -9.26
N ALA A 83 8.10 -0.14 -8.11
CA ALA A 83 9.16 0.30 -7.18
C ALA A 83 9.05 -0.28 -5.75
N TRP A 84 7.99 -1.03 -5.42
CA TRP A 84 7.75 -1.61 -4.10
C TRP A 84 8.61 -2.85 -3.77
N PHE A 85 8.53 -3.37 -2.54
CA PHE A 85 9.34 -4.50 -2.07
C PHE A 85 8.63 -5.87 -2.16
N GLY A 86 7.35 -5.89 -2.54
CA GLY A 86 6.55 -7.11 -2.62
C GLY A 86 6.12 -7.65 -1.26
N VAL A 87 6.09 -6.82 -0.21
CA VAL A 87 5.68 -7.21 1.15
C VAL A 87 4.16 -7.15 1.28
N THR A 88 3.52 -8.23 1.72
CA THR A 88 2.06 -8.41 1.67
C THR A 88 1.48 -9.06 2.94
N PRO A 89 1.69 -8.50 4.15
CA PRO A 89 0.92 -8.91 5.32
C PRO A 89 -0.56 -8.56 5.12
N ARG A 90 -1.45 -9.34 5.75
CA ARG A 90 -2.83 -8.90 5.98
C ARG A 90 -2.88 -8.03 7.23
N PHE A 91 -3.90 -7.19 7.32
CA PHE A 91 -4.26 -6.55 8.59
C PHE A 91 -4.83 -7.59 9.56
N LEU A 92 -4.70 -7.36 10.86
CA LEU A 92 -5.35 -8.20 11.87
C LEU A 92 -6.82 -7.80 12.07
N PRO A 93 -7.69 -8.70 12.55
CA PRO A 93 -9.09 -8.37 12.85
C PRO A 93 -9.32 -7.20 13.82
N GLU A 94 -8.34 -6.93 14.67
CA GLU A 94 -8.34 -5.81 15.61
C GLU A 94 -7.97 -4.47 14.96
N ASP A 95 -7.30 -4.45 13.81
CA ASP A 95 -6.96 -3.21 13.09
C ASP A 95 -8.19 -2.51 12.50
N PHE A 96 -9.26 -3.28 12.26
CA PHE A 96 -10.56 -2.78 11.80
C PHE A 96 -11.40 -2.18 12.95
N ARG A 97 -11.02 -2.42 14.21
CA ARG A 97 -11.81 -2.11 15.41
C ARG A 97 -11.00 -1.36 16.47
N LEU A 98 -10.12 -0.46 16.04
CA LEU A 98 -9.17 0.25 16.90
C LEU A 98 -9.87 1.08 17.98
N HIS A 99 -11.00 1.72 17.66
CA HIS A 99 -11.75 2.52 18.60
C HIS A 99 -12.54 1.65 19.57
N ALA A 100 -13.32 0.68 19.06
CA ALA A 100 -14.11 -0.20 19.91
C ALA A 100 -13.26 -1.03 20.89
N LEU A 101 -12.07 -1.49 20.48
CA LEU A 101 -11.20 -2.33 21.32
C LEU A 101 -10.27 -1.52 22.22
N TYR A 102 -9.75 -0.41 21.72
CA TYR A 102 -8.63 0.29 22.36
C TYR A 102 -8.89 1.76 22.67
N GLY A 103 -10.04 2.32 22.28
CA GLY A 103 -10.36 3.74 22.48
C GLY A 103 -9.45 4.69 21.68
N ARG A 104 -8.87 4.22 20.57
CA ARG A 104 -7.95 4.98 19.72
C ARG A 104 -8.49 5.06 18.29
N GLY A 105 -8.17 6.15 17.59
CA GLY A 105 -8.57 6.35 16.20
C GLY A 105 -10.08 6.20 15.98
N VAL A 106 -10.45 5.58 14.87
CA VAL A 106 -11.83 5.24 14.51
C VAL A 106 -11.90 3.79 14.03
N ASP A 107 -13.09 3.20 14.08
CA ASP A 107 -13.32 1.88 13.50
C ASP A 107 -13.54 1.98 11.99
N TRP A 108 -13.11 0.95 11.28
CA TRP A 108 -13.41 0.80 9.87
C TRP A 108 -14.92 0.51 9.70
N PRO A 109 -15.55 0.99 8.61
CA PRO A 109 -16.97 0.69 8.35
C PRO A 109 -17.23 -0.79 8.03
N ILE A 110 -16.16 -1.55 7.77
CA ILE A 110 -16.11 -2.97 7.42
C ILE A 110 -15.20 -3.74 8.39
N GLY A 111 -15.39 -5.05 8.51
CA GLY A 111 -14.55 -5.94 9.32
C GLY A 111 -13.55 -6.76 8.50
N TYR A 112 -12.74 -7.55 9.22
CA TYR A 112 -11.80 -8.49 8.58
C TYR A 112 -12.53 -9.54 7.74
N ASP A 113 -13.64 -10.07 8.23
CA ASP A 113 -14.40 -11.12 7.53
C ASP A 113 -15.03 -10.61 6.23
N ASP A 114 -15.31 -9.30 6.13
CA ASP A 114 -15.73 -8.66 4.88
C ASP A 114 -14.62 -8.64 3.82
N LEU A 115 -13.35 -8.74 4.23
CA LEU A 115 -12.18 -8.68 3.36
C LEU A 115 -11.44 -10.00 3.20
N GLU A 116 -11.63 -10.98 4.09
CA GLU A 116 -10.85 -12.22 4.13
C GLU A 116 -10.80 -12.91 2.76
N ARG A 117 -11.96 -13.08 2.12
CA ARG A 117 -12.04 -13.72 0.80
C ARG A 117 -11.30 -12.94 -0.29
N TYR A 118 -11.31 -11.61 -0.21
CA TYR A 118 -10.65 -10.74 -1.18
C TYR A 118 -9.15 -10.63 -0.91
N TYR A 119 -8.71 -10.80 0.34
CA TYR A 119 -7.30 -11.02 0.64
C TYR A 119 -6.81 -12.31 -0.03
N THR A 120 -7.55 -13.41 0.12
CA THR A 120 -7.22 -14.69 -0.51
C THR A 120 -7.19 -14.56 -2.04
N GLU A 121 -8.18 -13.88 -2.64
CA GLU A 121 -8.22 -13.60 -4.08
C GLU A 121 -7.03 -12.75 -4.53
N ALA A 122 -6.70 -11.67 -3.81
CA ALA A 122 -5.57 -10.81 -4.13
C ALA A 122 -4.23 -11.56 -4.02
N GLU A 123 -4.07 -12.41 -3.02
CA GLU A 123 -2.88 -13.25 -2.85
C GLU A 123 -2.71 -14.24 -4.00
N ASN A 124 -3.80 -14.86 -4.47
CA ASN A 124 -3.81 -15.74 -5.64
C ASN A 124 -3.40 -14.99 -6.91
N ILE A 125 -3.97 -13.80 -7.16
CA ILE A 125 -3.58 -12.96 -8.30
C ILE A 125 -2.10 -12.59 -8.23
N MET A 126 -1.59 -12.23 -7.06
CA MET A 126 -0.20 -11.83 -6.88
C MET A 126 0.78 -13.01 -6.79
N ALA A 127 0.29 -14.25 -6.72
CA ALA A 127 1.05 -15.45 -6.36
C ALA A 127 1.89 -15.25 -5.08
N VAL A 128 1.23 -14.83 -3.99
CA VAL A 128 1.89 -14.56 -2.71
C VAL A 128 2.46 -15.84 -2.09
N ALA A 129 3.74 -15.79 -1.76
CA ALA A 129 4.45 -16.78 -0.96
C ALA A 129 4.24 -16.51 0.53
N GLY A 130 3.95 -17.54 1.32
CA GLY A 130 3.80 -17.39 2.78
C GLY A 130 3.66 -18.73 3.51
N PRO A 131 3.78 -18.73 4.86
CA PRO A 131 3.61 -19.94 5.66
C PRO A 131 2.12 -20.30 5.75
N SER A 132 1.73 -21.45 5.18
CA SER A 132 0.33 -21.87 5.16
C SER A 132 -0.08 -22.66 6.41
N GLU A 133 0.90 -23.26 7.07
CA GLU A 133 0.72 -24.12 8.24
C GLU A 133 0.40 -23.30 9.50
N ARG A 134 0.88 -22.05 9.56
CA ARG A 134 0.65 -21.14 10.68
C ARG A 134 0.57 -19.70 10.17
N SER A 135 -0.35 -18.92 10.74
CA SER A 135 -0.57 -17.54 10.34
C SER A 135 -0.95 -16.66 11.53
N PRO A 136 -0.53 -15.39 11.57
CA PRO A 136 -0.94 -14.45 12.61
C PRO A 136 -2.39 -13.96 12.45
N PHE A 137 -3.05 -14.28 11.34
CA PHE A 137 -4.42 -13.89 11.01
C PHE A 137 -5.26 -15.08 10.53
N PRO A 138 -6.61 -15.03 10.67
CA PRO A 138 -7.49 -16.08 10.15
C PRO A 138 -7.41 -16.17 8.63
N ARG A 139 -7.38 -17.37 8.05
CA ARG A 139 -7.36 -17.56 6.60
C ARG A 139 -8.25 -18.72 6.19
N SER A 140 -9.01 -18.55 5.12
CA SER A 140 -9.85 -19.61 4.54
C SER A 140 -9.09 -20.59 3.65
N GLY A 141 -7.92 -20.20 3.14
CA GLY A 141 -7.10 -21.03 2.26
C GLY A 141 -5.59 -20.84 2.44
N PRO A 142 -4.79 -21.77 1.91
CA PRO A 142 -3.34 -21.69 1.93
C PRO A 142 -2.84 -20.52 1.07
N TYR A 143 -1.57 -20.16 1.24
CA TYR A 143 -0.90 -19.30 0.27
C TYR A 143 -0.71 -20.04 -1.07
N PRO A 144 -0.78 -19.34 -2.22
CA PRO A 144 -0.56 -19.96 -3.54
C PRO A 144 0.90 -20.33 -3.81
N GLN A 145 1.84 -19.91 -2.98
CA GLN A 145 3.26 -20.23 -3.07
C GLN A 145 3.82 -20.58 -1.69
N PRO A 146 4.82 -21.48 -1.59
CA PRO A 146 5.44 -21.81 -0.31
C PRO A 146 6.19 -20.61 0.27
N ALA A 147 6.35 -20.57 1.59
CA ALA A 147 7.06 -19.50 2.29
C ALA A 147 8.49 -19.30 1.80
N HIS A 148 9.03 -18.09 1.95
CA HIS A 148 10.47 -17.81 1.77
C HIS A 148 11.29 -18.35 2.96
N ASN A 149 12.56 -18.67 2.70
CA ASN A 149 13.46 -19.19 3.73
C ASN A 149 13.81 -18.08 4.72
N MET A 150 13.70 -18.41 6.00
CA MET A 150 14.13 -17.56 7.11
C MET A 150 15.65 -17.66 7.30
N THR A 151 16.23 -16.64 7.93
CA THR A 151 17.61 -16.66 8.44
C THR A 151 17.72 -17.48 9.74
N ASP A 152 18.93 -17.84 10.18
CA ASP A 152 19.11 -18.56 11.45
C ASP A 152 18.60 -17.78 12.68
N PRO A 153 18.84 -16.45 12.84
CA PRO A 153 18.23 -15.70 13.94
C PRO A 153 16.70 -15.67 13.85
N GLU A 154 16.12 -15.65 12.65
CA GLU A 154 14.66 -15.74 12.48
C GLU A 154 14.12 -17.11 12.90
N HIS A 155 14.84 -18.20 12.63
CA HIS A 155 14.49 -19.52 13.17
C HIS A 155 14.56 -19.57 14.70
N LEU A 156 15.50 -18.85 15.32
CA LEU A 156 15.55 -18.70 16.79
C LEU A 156 14.35 -17.92 17.31
N LEU A 157 13.98 -16.80 16.68
CA LEU A 157 12.79 -16.02 17.02
C LEU A 157 11.51 -16.84 16.84
N ALA A 158 11.37 -17.58 15.74
CA ALA A 158 10.23 -18.46 15.50
C ALA A 158 10.09 -19.56 16.56
N ARG A 159 11.21 -20.07 17.11
CA ARG A 159 11.19 -21.02 18.23
C ARG A 159 10.80 -20.36 19.56
N ALA A 160 11.30 -19.15 19.82
CA ALA A 160 10.99 -18.42 21.05
C ALA A 160 9.57 -17.81 21.06
N HIS A 161 9.04 -17.51 19.87
CA HIS A 161 7.76 -16.83 19.66
C HIS A 161 6.91 -17.56 18.59
N PRO A 162 6.52 -18.83 18.82
CA PRO A 162 5.88 -19.67 17.79
C PRO A 162 4.54 -19.15 17.27
N ASP A 163 3.86 -18.30 18.04
CA ASP A 163 2.56 -17.69 17.69
C ASP A 163 2.68 -16.21 17.31
N ALA A 164 3.89 -15.66 17.29
CA ALA A 164 4.13 -14.24 17.05
C ALA A 164 5.25 -13.94 16.05
N PHE A 165 6.06 -14.91 15.62
CA PHE A 165 7.06 -14.71 14.59
C PHE A 165 6.88 -15.68 13.42
N PHE A 166 6.80 -15.13 12.20
CA PHE A 166 6.48 -15.88 10.99
C PHE A 166 7.37 -15.47 9.82
N SER A 167 7.55 -16.38 8.85
CA SER A 167 8.10 -16.02 7.54
C SER A 167 7.18 -14.97 6.87
N GLN A 168 7.79 -13.93 6.32
CA GLN A 168 7.10 -12.77 5.78
C GLN A 168 6.33 -13.12 4.49
N PRO A 169 4.99 -12.93 4.43
CA PRO A 169 4.24 -13.19 3.22
C PRO A 169 4.54 -12.14 2.14
N CYS A 170 4.87 -12.57 0.91
CA CYS A 170 5.33 -11.68 -0.14
C CYS A 170 4.89 -12.06 -1.56
N ALA A 171 4.67 -11.07 -2.42
CA ALA A 171 4.38 -11.24 -3.84
C ALA A 171 5.65 -11.50 -4.68
N ARG A 172 6.53 -12.38 -4.19
CA ARG A 172 7.77 -12.85 -4.82
C ARG A 172 7.66 -14.38 -4.92
N PRO A 173 7.33 -14.95 -6.09
CA PRO A 173 6.97 -16.36 -6.18
C PRO A 173 8.21 -17.24 -5.96
N ARG A 174 8.06 -18.34 -5.22
CA ARG A 174 9.14 -19.32 -4.95
C ARG A 174 9.29 -20.33 -6.08
N GLN A 175 8.22 -20.59 -6.80
CA GLN A 175 8.18 -21.41 -8.00
C GLN A 175 7.79 -20.52 -9.17
N ALA A 176 8.21 -20.87 -10.38
CA ALA A 176 7.82 -20.09 -11.56
C ALA A 176 6.30 -20.14 -11.72
N THR A 177 5.71 -18.99 -12.06
CA THR A 177 4.31 -18.88 -12.47
C THR A 177 4.24 -18.89 -13.99
N LYS A 178 3.03 -18.79 -14.55
CA LYS A 178 2.85 -18.64 -16.01
C LYS A 178 3.60 -17.42 -16.57
N ASN A 179 3.59 -16.30 -15.84
CA ASN A 179 4.06 -15.01 -16.34
C ASN A 179 5.39 -14.55 -15.72
N ARG A 180 5.84 -15.17 -14.62
CA ARG A 180 6.99 -14.71 -13.84
C ARG A 180 7.92 -15.85 -13.43
N PRO A 181 9.25 -15.68 -13.53
CA PRO A 181 10.20 -16.66 -13.03
C PRO A 181 10.17 -16.74 -11.50
N ALA A 182 10.68 -17.85 -10.96
CA ALA A 182 10.92 -17.99 -9.52
C ALA A 182 11.91 -16.93 -9.02
N CYS A 183 11.72 -16.45 -7.80
CA CYS A 183 12.59 -15.47 -7.17
C CYS A 183 14.00 -16.05 -7.00
N CYS A 184 15.00 -15.38 -7.59
CA CYS A 184 16.40 -15.76 -7.48
C CYS A 184 17.10 -15.18 -6.24
N THR A 185 16.35 -14.62 -5.29
CA THR A 185 16.88 -14.15 -3.99
C THR A 185 17.92 -13.02 -4.08
N SER A 186 17.87 -12.20 -5.14
CA SER A 186 18.90 -11.17 -5.44
C SER A 186 19.09 -10.08 -4.39
N GLY A 187 18.23 -9.98 -3.37
CA GLY A 187 18.21 -8.88 -2.40
C GLY A 187 17.76 -7.52 -2.98
N VAL A 188 17.55 -7.43 -4.30
CA VAL A 188 17.11 -6.20 -4.98
C VAL A 188 15.62 -6.31 -5.30
N CYS A 189 14.79 -5.87 -4.36
CA CYS A 189 13.33 -5.96 -4.50
C CYS A 189 12.71 -4.71 -5.13
N SER A 190 13.25 -3.51 -4.88
CA SER A 190 12.63 -2.24 -5.35
C SER A 190 12.43 -2.24 -6.87
N LEU A 191 13.43 -2.63 -7.65
CA LEU A 191 13.33 -2.94 -9.07
C LEU A 191 13.95 -4.32 -9.31
N CYS A 192 13.11 -5.36 -9.43
CA CYS A 192 13.55 -6.74 -9.50
C CYS A 192 14.30 -6.99 -10.82
N PRO A 193 15.56 -7.49 -10.82
CA PRO A 193 16.35 -7.63 -12.03
C PRO A 193 15.83 -8.69 -13.01
N ILE A 194 15.09 -9.68 -12.51
CA ILE A 194 14.57 -10.79 -13.31
C ILE A 194 13.04 -10.76 -13.47
N ASP A 195 12.41 -9.64 -13.12
CA ASP A 195 10.95 -9.44 -13.21
C ASP A 195 10.10 -10.50 -12.46
N SER A 196 10.64 -11.08 -11.38
CA SER A 196 9.96 -12.11 -10.59
C SER A 196 8.91 -11.56 -9.60
N LYS A 197 9.22 -10.43 -8.96
CA LYS A 197 8.29 -9.74 -8.04
C LYS A 197 7.06 -9.27 -8.81
N PHE A 198 5.87 -9.45 -8.25
CA PHE A 198 4.64 -8.96 -8.86
C PHE A 198 4.75 -7.46 -9.20
N THR A 199 4.34 -7.13 -10.41
CA THR A 199 4.03 -5.76 -10.85
C THR A 199 2.74 -5.81 -11.66
N VAL A 200 2.07 -4.68 -11.83
CA VAL A 200 0.94 -4.63 -12.78
C VAL A 200 1.42 -4.95 -14.20
N LEU A 201 2.64 -4.53 -14.56
CA LEU A 201 3.23 -4.78 -15.88
C LEU A 201 3.36 -6.27 -16.22
N ASN A 202 3.80 -7.10 -15.28
CA ASN A 202 4.11 -8.51 -15.57
C ASN A 202 2.91 -9.45 -15.35
N GLU A 203 1.93 -9.08 -14.51
CA GLU A 203 0.83 -9.98 -14.17
C GLU A 203 -0.54 -9.49 -14.68
N LEU A 204 -0.76 -8.18 -14.72
CA LEU A 204 -2.08 -7.60 -15.01
C LEU A 204 -2.13 -6.80 -16.32
N ALA A 205 -1.03 -6.63 -17.05
CA ALA A 205 -1.01 -5.83 -18.27
C ALA A 205 -2.03 -6.30 -19.33
N THR A 206 -2.31 -7.61 -19.39
CA THR A 206 -3.27 -8.18 -20.35
C THR A 206 -4.71 -7.71 -20.14
N ILE A 207 -5.10 -7.29 -18.93
CA ILE A 207 -6.47 -6.77 -18.71
C ILE A 207 -6.71 -5.47 -19.49
N TYR A 208 -5.63 -4.74 -19.80
CA TYR A 208 -5.68 -3.50 -20.57
C TYR A 208 -5.61 -3.75 -22.10
N GLN A 209 -5.45 -5.01 -22.52
CA GLN A 209 -5.55 -5.45 -23.91
C GLN A 209 -6.93 -6.04 -24.23
N ASP A 210 -7.81 -6.15 -23.23
CA ASP A 210 -9.19 -6.60 -23.41
C ASP A 210 -9.91 -5.65 -24.38
N ALA A 211 -10.66 -6.20 -25.34
CA ALA A 211 -11.36 -5.42 -26.37
C ALA A 211 -12.38 -4.41 -25.81
N ARG A 212 -12.80 -4.58 -24.56
CA ARG A 212 -13.69 -3.66 -23.82
C ARG A 212 -12.98 -2.43 -23.28
N VAL A 213 -11.64 -2.47 -23.19
CA VAL A 213 -10.82 -1.45 -22.53
C VAL A 213 -10.15 -0.55 -23.55
N THR A 214 -10.41 0.74 -23.43
CA THR A 214 -9.64 1.80 -24.09
C THR A 214 -8.66 2.37 -23.08
N LEU A 215 -7.37 2.04 -23.21
CA LEU A 215 -6.30 2.60 -22.38
C LEU A 215 -5.69 3.83 -23.06
N LEU A 216 -5.74 4.97 -22.38
CA LEU A 216 -5.02 6.18 -22.77
C LEU A 216 -3.85 6.42 -21.79
N LEU A 217 -2.64 6.34 -22.32
CA LEU A 217 -1.40 6.69 -21.63
C LEU A 217 -1.08 8.16 -21.85
N GLU A 218 -0.24 8.73 -20.99
CA GLU A 218 0.09 10.16 -21.02
C GLU A 218 -1.18 11.05 -20.98
N ALA A 219 -2.22 10.54 -20.31
CA ALA A 219 -3.53 11.13 -20.16
C ALA A 219 -3.73 11.56 -18.71
N GLU A 220 -3.59 12.85 -18.44
CA GLU A 220 -3.73 13.41 -17.10
C GLU A 220 -5.19 13.75 -16.82
N ALA A 221 -5.85 13.00 -15.94
CA ALA A 221 -7.13 13.42 -15.37
C ALA A 221 -6.95 14.74 -14.61
N ARG A 222 -7.84 15.71 -14.86
CA ARG A 222 -7.81 17.06 -14.29
C ARG A 222 -8.90 17.28 -13.25
N SER A 223 -10.09 16.77 -13.52
CA SER A 223 -11.24 16.81 -12.61
C SER A 223 -12.30 15.80 -13.05
N VAL A 224 -13.17 15.42 -12.13
CA VAL A 224 -14.47 14.80 -12.41
C VAL A 224 -15.44 15.90 -12.86
N ASP A 225 -16.16 15.67 -13.95
CA ASP A 225 -17.23 16.55 -14.42
C ASP A 225 -18.53 16.25 -13.64
N LEU A 226 -19.00 17.21 -12.86
CA LEU A 226 -20.14 17.06 -11.96
C LEU A 226 -21.36 17.87 -12.45
N ALA A 227 -22.53 17.25 -12.46
CA ALA A 227 -23.79 17.93 -12.70
C ALA A 227 -24.94 17.25 -11.93
N GLY A 228 -25.79 18.04 -11.27
CA GLY A 228 -26.97 17.53 -10.56
C GLY A 228 -26.64 16.47 -9.50
N GLY A 229 -25.50 16.60 -8.81
CA GLY A 229 -25.05 15.64 -7.79
C GLY A 229 -24.52 14.31 -8.35
N ARG A 230 -24.21 14.24 -9.64
CA ARG A 230 -23.66 13.04 -10.31
C ARG A 230 -22.38 13.35 -11.07
N ALA A 231 -21.49 12.36 -11.14
CA ALA A 231 -20.37 12.37 -12.07
C ALA A 231 -20.88 12.06 -13.48
N ARG A 232 -20.73 12.99 -14.42
CA ARG A 232 -21.04 12.75 -15.84
C ARG A 232 -19.88 12.10 -16.59
N GLY A 233 -18.67 12.24 -16.06
CA GLY A 233 -17.46 11.91 -16.78
C GLY A 233 -16.20 12.45 -16.11
N VAL A 234 -15.10 12.48 -16.87
CA VAL A 234 -13.80 13.00 -16.44
C VAL A 234 -13.29 13.98 -17.48
N ILE A 235 -12.83 15.14 -17.02
CA ILE A 235 -12.02 16.06 -17.80
C ILE A 235 -10.56 15.63 -17.69
N TYR A 236 -9.91 15.43 -18.82
CA TYR A 236 -8.52 14.96 -18.87
C TYR A 236 -7.75 15.65 -20.00
N ALA A 237 -6.43 15.66 -19.91
CA ALA A 237 -5.55 16.23 -20.92
C ALA A 237 -4.62 15.16 -21.48
N VAL A 238 -4.57 15.04 -22.81
CA VAL A 238 -3.57 14.22 -23.51
C VAL A 238 -2.59 15.15 -24.19
N ARG A 239 -1.31 15.08 -23.83
CA ARG A 239 -0.26 15.97 -24.36
C ARG A 239 -0.64 17.47 -24.25
N GLY A 240 -1.29 17.85 -23.15
CA GLY A 240 -1.73 19.22 -22.86
C GLY A 240 -3.04 19.64 -23.52
N VAL A 241 -3.64 18.81 -24.40
CA VAL A 241 -4.94 19.10 -25.01
C VAL A 241 -6.05 18.53 -24.14
N GLU A 242 -6.90 19.41 -23.62
CA GLU A 242 -8.04 19.05 -22.78
C GLU A 242 -9.16 18.37 -23.59
N GLN A 243 -9.75 17.35 -22.99
CA GLN A 243 -10.80 16.51 -23.53
C GLN A 243 -11.78 16.14 -22.40
N CYS A 244 -12.97 15.67 -22.78
CA CYS A 244 -13.98 15.16 -21.86
C CYS A 244 -14.48 13.80 -22.35
N ALA A 245 -14.48 12.82 -21.46
CA ALA A 245 -15.11 11.53 -21.67
C ALA A 245 -16.30 11.39 -20.72
N LEU A 246 -17.44 10.93 -21.25
CA LEU A 246 -18.64 10.69 -20.46
C LEU A 246 -18.66 9.26 -19.93
N GLY A 247 -19.14 9.06 -18.71
CA GLY A 247 -19.12 7.78 -18.01
C GLY A 247 -20.33 7.59 -17.10
N ASP A 248 -20.90 6.38 -17.08
CA ASP A 248 -21.99 6.07 -16.14
C ASP A 248 -21.47 5.90 -14.69
N LEU A 249 -20.25 5.38 -14.55
CA LEU A 249 -19.51 5.25 -13.29
C LEU A 249 -18.08 5.78 -13.45
N VAL A 250 -17.58 6.52 -12.46
CA VAL A 250 -16.19 6.99 -12.41
C VAL A 250 -15.48 6.37 -11.20
N ALA A 251 -14.31 5.78 -11.41
CA ALA A 251 -13.47 5.20 -10.37
C ALA A 251 -12.10 5.91 -10.30
N LEU A 252 -11.78 6.52 -9.16
CA LEU A 252 -10.53 7.24 -8.92
C LEU A 252 -9.52 6.39 -8.14
N GLY A 253 -8.49 5.89 -8.81
CA GLY A 253 -7.38 5.15 -8.21
C GLY A 253 -6.03 5.86 -8.38
N ALA A 254 -6.02 7.18 -8.22
CA ALA A 254 -4.86 8.06 -8.43
C ALA A 254 -3.94 8.22 -7.20
N ASN A 255 -4.07 7.37 -6.18
CA ASN A 255 -3.38 7.43 -4.87
C ASN A 255 -3.88 8.53 -3.89
N ALA A 256 -3.37 8.50 -2.66
CA ALA A 256 -3.79 9.40 -1.58
C ALA A 256 -3.37 10.87 -1.71
N LEU A 257 -2.53 11.23 -2.68
CA LEU A 257 -2.27 12.63 -3.00
C LEU A 257 -3.20 13.12 -4.11
N PHE A 258 -3.43 12.34 -5.17
CA PHE A 258 -4.17 12.84 -6.32
C PHE A 258 -5.68 12.58 -6.27
N ASN A 259 -6.17 11.53 -5.59
CA ASN A 259 -7.60 11.35 -5.38
C ASN A 259 -8.27 12.58 -4.73
N PRO A 260 -7.83 13.07 -3.55
CA PRO A 260 -8.45 14.23 -2.94
C PRO A 260 -8.26 15.48 -3.80
N PHE A 261 -7.12 15.62 -4.49
CA PHE A 261 -6.85 16.76 -5.36
C PHE A 261 -7.81 16.84 -6.54
N LEU A 262 -8.08 15.71 -7.21
CA LEU A 262 -9.06 15.64 -8.29
C LEU A 262 -10.46 16.02 -7.81
N LEU A 263 -10.88 15.53 -6.64
CA LEU A 263 -12.18 15.85 -6.04
C LEU A 263 -12.28 17.34 -5.65
N LEU A 264 -11.23 17.91 -5.05
CA LEU A 264 -11.18 19.34 -4.72
C LEU A 264 -11.23 20.21 -5.97
N ARG A 265 -10.53 19.83 -7.05
CA ARG A 265 -10.60 20.52 -8.34
C ARG A 265 -11.96 20.39 -9.03
N SER A 266 -12.72 19.35 -8.72
CA SER A 266 -14.11 19.18 -9.15
C SER A 266 -15.10 20.07 -8.38
N GLY A 267 -14.65 20.83 -7.38
CA GLY A 267 -15.51 21.68 -6.56
C GLY A 267 -16.20 20.95 -5.41
N LEU A 268 -15.81 19.71 -5.11
CA LEU A 268 -16.30 19.01 -3.92
C LEU A 268 -15.59 19.54 -2.66
N THR A 269 -16.34 19.60 -1.57
CA THR A 269 -15.84 20.09 -0.28
C THR A 269 -16.36 19.21 0.84
N HIS A 270 -15.48 18.83 1.75
CA HIS A 270 -15.84 18.12 2.97
C HIS A 270 -14.73 18.36 4.01
N PRO A 271 -15.00 18.46 5.32
CA PRO A 271 -13.97 18.71 6.33
C PRO A 271 -12.81 17.71 6.31
N TRP A 272 -13.12 16.46 5.94
CA TRP A 272 -12.15 15.38 5.80
C TRP A 272 -11.61 15.16 4.39
N LEU A 273 -12.10 15.89 3.37
CA LEU A 273 -11.55 15.77 2.02
C LEU A 273 -10.15 16.38 1.96
N GLY A 274 -9.16 15.53 1.69
CA GLY A 274 -7.74 15.86 1.71
C GLY A 274 -7.11 15.80 3.10
N ALA A 275 -7.88 15.80 4.18
CA ALA A 275 -7.37 15.80 5.56
C ALA A 275 -7.06 14.39 6.07
N GLY A 276 -6.30 14.30 7.17
CA GLY A 276 -5.95 13.00 7.76
C GLY A 276 -4.87 12.27 6.97
N LEU A 277 -4.05 12.98 6.20
CA LEU A 277 -2.90 12.38 5.52
C LEU A 277 -1.97 11.74 6.57
N HIS A 278 -1.75 10.44 6.44
CA HIS A 278 -0.89 9.71 7.36
C HIS A 278 -0.14 8.58 6.65
N GLU A 279 0.85 8.05 7.36
CA GLU A 279 1.59 6.84 7.04
C GLU A 279 2.14 6.25 8.34
N GLN A 280 2.61 5.01 8.31
CA GLN A 280 3.30 4.41 9.46
C GLN A 280 4.58 5.18 9.84
N VAL A 281 4.98 5.08 11.10
CA VAL A 281 6.29 5.56 11.56
C VAL A 281 7.22 4.37 11.66
N SER A 282 8.47 4.48 11.23
CA SER A 282 9.41 3.38 11.41
C SER A 282 10.71 3.79 12.05
N VAL A 283 11.28 2.86 12.81
CA VAL A 283 12.60 2.98 13.43
C VAL A 283 13.43 1.75 13.08
N ARG A 284 14.70 1.96 12.77
CA ARG A 284 15.66 0.87 12.58
C ARG A 284 16.25 0.45 13.92
N VAL A 285 16.34 -0.86 14.12
CA VAL A 285 17.03 -1.51 15.23
C VAL A 285 18.16 -2.35 14.66
N ASP A 286 19.36 -2.12 15.14
CA ASP A 286 20.55 -2.90 14.84
C ASP A 286 20.80 -3.90 15.96
N VAL A 287 20.95 -5.18 15.62
CA VAL A 287 21.16 -6.25 16.59
C VAL A 287 22.48 -6.93 16.27
N LEU A 288 23.47 -6.72 17.13
CA LEU A 288 24.74 -7.44 17.06
C LEU A 288 24.56 -8.78 17.76
N LEU A 289 24.73 -9.85 16.98
CA LEU A 289 24.59 -11.22 17.43
C LEU A 289 25.94 -11.76 17.87
N ASP A 290 25.92 -12.78 18.73
CA ASP A 290 27.09 -13.54 19.13
C ASP A 290 26.97 -15.01 18.70
N GLY A 291 27.91 -15.45 17.86
CA GLY A 291 27.99 -16.86 17.43
C GLY A 291 26.90 -17.33 16.45
N VAL A 292 26.02 -16.45 15.97
CA VAL A 292 25.00 -16.76 14.96
C VAL A 292 25.11 -15.81 13.78
N ASP A 293 25.26 -16.37 12.60
CA ASP A 293 25.27 -15.61 11.35
C ASP A 293 23.85 -15.23 10.94
N SER A 294 23.74 -14.02 10.40
CA SER A 294 22.61 -13.47 9.68
C SER A 294 23.05 -13.30 8.22
N PHE A 295 22.11 -13.09 7.28
CA PHE A 295 22.39 -12.98 5.83
C PHE A 295 22.38 -14.30 4.99
N GLN A 296 21.52 -15.25 5.34
CA GLN A 296 21.30 -16.55 4.67
C GLN A 296 19.85 -16.80 4.23
N GLY A 297 18.99 -15.77 4.28
CA GLY A 297 17.57 -15.84 3.89
C GLY A 297 17.35 -15.64 2.39
N SER A 298 16.13 -15.89 1.90
CA SER A 298 15.85 -15.94 0.45
C SER A 298 15.38 -14.62 -0.18
N THR A 299 15.33 -13.50 0.52
CA THR A 299 14.91 -12.22 -0.07
C THR A 299 15.30 -11.04 0.82
N ALA A 300 14.96 -9.79 0.44
CA ALA A 300 15.37 -8.59 1.19
C ALA A 300 14.68 -8.44 2.57
N THR A 301 13.47 -8.97 2.69
CA THR A 301 12.65 -8.95 3.91
C THR A 301 12.08 -10.34 4.14
N THR A 302 12.42 -10.97 5.26
CA THR A 302 12.31 -12.44 5.40
C THR A 302 11.39 -12.87 6.54
N GLY A 303 11.22 -12.07 7.58
CA GLY A 303 10.41 -12.39 8.74
C GLY A 303 9.57 -11.21 9.26
N HIS A 304 8.44 -11.55 9.86
CA HIS A 304 7.52 -10.64 10.53
C HIS A 304 7.28 -11.07 11.98
N GLY A 305 7.51 -10.15 12.91
CA GLY A 305 7.25 -10.29 14.33
C GLY A 305 6.05 -9.44 14.78
N TYR A 306 5.10 -10.09 15.43
CA TYR A 306 3.85 -9.52 15.96
C TYR A 306 3.89 -9.34 17.49
N MET A 307 5.05 -9.53 18.12
CA MET A 307 5.26 -9.45 19.57
C MET A 307 4.85 -8.10 20.16
N LEU A 308 4.97 -7.01 19.37
CA LEU A 308 4.57 -5.65 19.75
C LEU A 308 3.31 -5.17 19.01
N TYR A 309 2.67 -6.03 18.22
CA TYR A 309 1.56 -5.66 17.34
C TYR A 309 0.22 -5.66 18.07
N ARG A 310 0.04 -6.54 19.06
CA ARG A 310 -1.27 -6.83 19.65
C ARG A 310 -1.35 -6.44 21.12
N GLY A 311 -2.59 -6.48 21.63
CA GLY A 311 -2.88 -6.48 23.05
C GLY A 311 -3.11 -5.10 23.67
N GLU A 312 -3.37 -5.11 24.98
CA GLU A 312 -3.80 -3.94 25.77
C GLU A 312 -2.85 -2.74 25.68
N ARG A 313 -1.59 -2.95 25.28
CA ARG A 313 -0.64 -1.86 25.00
C ARG A 313 -1.22 -0.83 24.03
N ARG A 314 -2.05 -1.25 23.07
CA ARG A 314 -2.69 -0.39 22.05
C ARG A 314 -3.68 0.61 22.65
N LYS A 315 -4.12 0.43 23.90
CA LYS A 315 -4.86 1.48 24.62
C LYS A 315 -3.98 2.69 24.94
N LYS A 316 -2.66 2.54 25.00
CA LYS A 316 -1.72 3.57 25.43
C LYS A 316 -0.74 3.97 24.35
N LYS A 317 -0.10 3.00 23.69
CA LYS A 317 0.96 3.21 22.68
C LYS A 317 0.73 2.34 21.46
N ALA A 318 1.09 2.88 20.29
CA ALA A 318 0.98 2.22 18.99
C ALA A 318 1.50 0.77 18.98
N ALA A 319 0.74 -0.08 18.29
CA ALA A 319 1.18 -1.37 17.79
C ALA A 319 2.41 -1.23 16.89
N ALA A 320 3.28 -2.25 16.90
CA ALA A 320 4.41 -2.33 15.98
C ALA A 320 4.53 -3.72 15.33
N LEU A 321 4.75 -3.71 14.01
CA LEU A 321 5.20 -4.86 13.23
C LEU A 321 6.74 -4.82 13.17
N LEU A 322 7.39 -5.89 13.60
CA LEU A 322 8.84 -6.04 13.44
C LEU A 322 9.13 -6.72 12.11
N GLU A 323 9.77 -6.01 11.18
CA GLU A 323 10.17 -6.53 9.87
C GLU A 323 11.68 -6.79 9.87
N THR A 324 12.10 -8.02 9.57
CA THR A 324 13.52 -8.38 9.54
C THR A 324 14.08 -8.17 8.14
N TRP A 325 15.21 -7.47 8.05
CA TRP A 325 15.86 -7.11 6.80
C TRP A 325 17.10 -7.96 6.58
N ASN A 326 17.06 -8.78 5.54
CA ASN A 326 18.14 -9.65 5.10
C ASN A 326 18.97 -8.91 4.03
N VAL A 327 19.68 -7.87 4.48
CA VAL A 327 20.52 -6.98 3.67
C VAL A 327 21.99 -7.11 4.12
N PRO A 328 22.98 -6.91 3.22
CA PRO A 328 24.40 -7.14 3.51
C PRO A 328 25.01 -6.01 4.34
N VAL A 329 24.54 -5.85 5.58
CA VAL A 329 25.09 -4.89 6.53
C VAL A 329 26.04 -5.65 7.45
N LEU A 330 27.34 -5.50 7.19
CA LEU A 330 28.37 -6.32 7.84
C LEU A 330 28.88 -5.69 9.14
N ARG A 331 29.36 -6.54 10.06
CA ARG A 331 30.23 -6.15 11.18
C ARG A 331 31.67 -5.94 10.70
N ARG A 332 32.43 -5.13 11.43
CA ARG A 332 33.84 -4.82 11.08
C ARG A 332 34.81 -5.81 11.71
N GLU A 333 34.40 -6.47 12.78
CA GLU A 333 35.21 -7.38 13.57
C GLU A 333 35.52 -8.67 12.78
N PRO A 334 36.79 -9.09 12.71
CA PRO A 334 37.18 -10.31 12.01
C PRO A 334 36.40 -11.54 12.49
N GLY A 335 35.93 -12.37 11.56
CA GLY A 335 35.15 -13.57 11.86
C GLY A 335 33.69 -13.34 12.26
N ARG A 336 33.26 -12.08 12.46
CA ARG A 336 31.88 -11.74 12.89
C ARG A 336 31.09 -10.97 11.86
N ALA A 337 31.62 -10.81 10.65
CA ALA A 337 31.04 -9.97 9.59
C ALA A 337 29.54 -10.19 9.36
N ARG A 338 29.05 -11.43 9.49
CA ARG A 338 27.66 -11.81 9.28
C ARG A 338 26.81 -11.82 10.56
N GLN A 339 27.37 -11.59 11.74
CA GLN A 339 26.67 -11.69 13.03
C GLN A 339 25.91 -10.40 13.36
N ARG A 340 25.09 -9.92 12.42
CA ARG A 340 24.30 -8.68 12.52
C ARG A 340 22.94 -8.84 11.88
N MET A 341 21.89 -8.51 12.62
CA MET A 341 20.52 -8.53 12.16
C MET A 341 19.94 -7.12 12.18
N ILE A 342 19.23 -6.76 11.12
CA ILE A 342 18.51 -5.49 11.03
C ILE A 342 17.03 -5.76 11.21
N VAL A 343 16.41 -5.06 12.14
CA VAL A 343 14.97 -5.09 12.36
C VAL A 343 14.43 -3.68 12.12
N LYS A 344 13.37 -3.55 11.34
CA LYS A 344 12.60 -2.32 11.23
C LYS A 344 11.33 -2.48 12.06
N ALA A 345 11.18 -1.64 13.09
CA ALA A 345 9.94 -1.55 13.84
C ALA A 345 9.02 -0.55 13.15
N ILE A 346 7.93 -1.03 12.57
CA ILE A 346 6.93 -0.23 11.84
C ILE A 346 5.73 -0.04 12.78
N PHE A 347 5.41 1.20 13.11
CA PHE A 347 4.37 1.57 14.07
C PHE A 347 3.09 2.03 13.37
N GLU A 348 1.95 1.64 13.93
CA GLU A 348 0.67 2.22 13.52
C GLU A 348 0.64 3.73 13.80
N ASP A 349 -0.11 4.49 12.99
CA ASP A 349 -0.29 5.93 13.19
C ASP A 349 -1.76 6.33 13.01
N LEU A 350 -2.14 7.40 13.71
CA LEU A 350 -3.49 7.96 13.68
C LEU A 350 -3.53 9.19 12.76
N PRO A 351 -4.57 9.33 11.92
CA PRO A 351 -4.70 10.49 11.05
C PRO A 351 -4.74 11.78 11.88
N GLN A 352 -3.99 12.78 11.42
CA GLN A 352 -4.01 14.14 11.97
C GLN A 352 -4.68 15.06 10.95
N ASP A 353 -5.66 15.85 11.36
CA ASP A 353 -6.39 16.79 10.51
C ASP A 353 -5.51 17.92 9.93
N ILE A 354 -4.42 18.25 10.65
CA ILE A 354 -3.33 19.16 10.25
C ILE A 354 -2.43 18.62 9.14
N ASN A 355 -2.44 17.30 8.90
CA ASN A 355 -1.78 16.69 7.75
C ASN A 355 -2.80 16.60 6.62
N ARG A 356 -2.53 17.27 5.51
CA ARG A 356 -3.54 17.52 4.49
C ARG A 356 -2.99 17.69 3.09
N VAL A 357 -3.81 17.33 2.12
CA VAL A 357 -3.69 17.68 0.70
C VAL A 357 -4.75 18.73 0.36
N PHE A 358 -4.38 19.78 -0.36
CA PHE A 358 -5.32 20.79 -0.83
C PHE A 358 -5.00 21.26 -2.24
N ALA A 359 -6.02 21.79 -2.92
CA ALA A 359 -5.89 22.51 -4.17
C ALA A 359 -5.69 24.01 -3.89
N SER A 360 -4.86 24.68 -4.69
CA SER A 360 -4.56 26.11 -4.56
C SER A 360 -4.83 26.81 -5.89
N PRO A 361 -5.58 27.94 -5.91
CA PRO A 361 -5.73 28.75 -7.12
C PRO A 361 -4.40 29.30 -7.65
N HIS A 362 -3.39 29.47 -6.79
CA HIS A 362 -2.07 29.94 -7.19
C HIS A 362 -1.18 28.87 -7.84
N ASP A 363 -1.51 27.59 -7.66
CA ASP A 363 -0.79 26.48 -8.27
C ASP A 363 -1.79 25.37 -8.65
N PRO A 364 -2.69 25.64 -9.61
CA PRO A 364 -3.87 24.82 -9.88
C PRO A 364 -3.56 23.45 -10.48
N ASP A 365 -2.34 23.27 -10.98
CA ASP A 365 -1.88 22.02 -11.61
C ASP A 365 -1.28 21.02 -10.63
N PHE A 366 -0.95 21.45 -9.41
CA PHE A 366 -0.24 20.61 -8.45
C PHE A 366 -0.97 20.53 -7.11
N PRO A 367 -1.10 19.32 -6.52
CA PRO A 367 -1.54 19.22 -5.14
C PRO A 367 -0.52 19.87 -4.22
N ILE A 368 -1.00 20.67 -3.28
CA ILE A 368 -0.19 21.13 -2.16
C ILE A 368 -0.33 20.13 -1.02
N VAL A 369 0.78 19.63 -0.52
CA VAL A 369 0.84 18.59 0.51
C VAL A 369 1.52 19.16 1.74
N THR A 370 0.89 18.97 2.90
CA THR A 370 1.44 19.33 4.20
C THR A 370 1.36 18.15 5.14
N PHE A 371 2.48 17.80 5.74
CA PHE A 371 2.59 16.77 6.78
C PHE A 371 3.34 17.36 7.96
N GLN A 372 2.64 17.76 8.99
CA GLN A 372 3.26 18.49 10.10
C GLN A 372 3.90 17.53 11.10
N ARG A 373 3.21 16.44 11.44
CA ARG A 373 3.69 15.47 12.43
C ARG A 373 2.94 14.13 12.37
N HIS A 374 3.58 13.11 12.92
CA HIS A 374 2.92 11.87 13.33
C HIS A 374 2.12 12.09 14.62
N SER A 375 1.20 11.17 14.93
CA SER A 375 0.40 11.26 16.17
C SER A 375 1.26 11.09 17.43
N ASP A 376 0.85 11.73 18.53
CA ASP A 376 1.52 11.53 19.83
C ASP A 376 1.44 10.06 20.29
N TYR A 377 0.39 9.35 19.86
CA TYR A 377 0.19 7.92 20.09
C TYR A 377 1.28 7.05 19.43
N ALA A 378 1.61 7.32 18.17
CA ALA A 378 2.69 6.64 17.46
C ALA A 378 4.06 7.01 18.04
N MET A 379 4.27 8.30 18.30
CA MET A 379 5.55 8.80 18.81
C MET A 379 5.85 8.32 20.23
N LEU A 380 4.84 8.01 21.05
CA LEU A 380 5.05 7.38 22.35
C LEU A 380 5.64 5.97 22.19
N ALA A 381 5.11 5.15 21.26
CA ALA A 381 5.65 3.81 21.02
C ALA A 381 7.08 3.85 20.47
N VAL A 382 7.40 4.82 19.62
CA VAL A 382 8.75 5.07 19.12
C VAL A 382 9.72 5.37 20.27
N ARG A 383 9.34 6.25 21.20
CA ARG A 383 10.19 6.59 22.37
C ARG A 383 10.43 5.39 23.28
N ASP A 384 9.41 4.58 23.48
CA ASP A 384 9.46 3.41 24.37
C ASP A 384 10.10 2.18 23.72
N LEU A 385 10.42 2.21 22.42
CA LEU A 385 10.92 1.03 21.69
C LEU A 385 12.15 0.41 22.35
N ALA A 386 13.09 1.24 22.84
CA ALA A 386 14.29 0.74 23.51
C ALA A 386 14.01 -0.06 24.78
N GLN A 387 12.87 0.16 25.44
CA GLN A 387 12.44 -0.60 26.62
C GLN A 387 11.66 -1.87 26.23
N ASP A 388 10.97 -1.84 25.09
CA ASP A 388 10.11 -2.93 24.64
C ASP A 388 10.88 -4.01 23.82
N ILE A 389 11.96 -3.61 23.14
CA ILE A 389 12.57 -4.43 22.08
C ILE A 389 13.30 -5.67 22.62
N ASP A 390 13.89 -5.61 23.82
CA ASP A 390 14.58 -6.73 24.45
C ASP A 390 13.64 -7.94 24.64
N GLY A 391 12.40 -7.66 25.06
CA GLY A 391 11.38 -8.69 25.24
C GLY A 391 10.95 -9.34 23.92
N ALA A 392 10.88 -8.55 22.84
CA ALA A 392 10.50 -9.02 21.52
C ALA A 392 11.60 -9.79 20.79
N LEU A 393 12.86 -9.57 21.16
CA LEU A 393 14.02 -10.26 20.58
C LEU A 393 14.54 -11.40 21.47
N ARG A 394 13.77 -11.79 22.49
CA ARG A 394 14.11 -12.90 23.38
C ARG A 394 14.34 -14.18 22.58
N GLY A 395 15.40 -14.90 22.92
CA GLY A 395 15.78 -16.14 22.24
C GLY A 395 16.91 -15.96 21.22
N LEU A 396 17.30 -14.73 20.92
CA LEU A 396 18.53 -14.43 20.17
C LEU A 396 19.76 -14.36 21.10
N PRO A 397 20.94 -14.79 20.64
CA PRO A 397 22.21 -14.55 21.32
C PRO A 397 22.68 -13.12 21.02
N ILE A 398 22.15 -12.16 21.77
CA ILE A 398 22.39 -10.73 21.55
C ILE A 398 23.62 -10.28 22.35
N GLU A 399 24.58 -9.67 21.68
CA GLU A 399 25.66 -8.92 22.31
C GLU A 399 25.26 -7.47 22.59
N ARG A 400 24.58 -6.85 21.62
CA ARG A 400 24.19 -5.44 21.69
C ARG A 400 22.99 -5.14 20.81
N ILE A 401 22.12 -4.24 21.27
CA ILE A 401 21.04 -3.64 20.49
C ILE A 401 21.29 -2.14 20.38
N ASP A 402 21.26 -1.62 19.17
CA ASP A 402 21.29 -0.18 18.88
C ASP A 402 19.99 0.23 18.21
N VAL A 403 19.13 0.94 18.94
CA VAL A 403 17.92 1.54 18.40
C VAL A 403 18.25 2.91 17.81
N ASP A 404 17.98 3.10 16.52
CA ASP A 404 18.11 4.41 15.89
C ASP A 404 17.13 5.39 16.54
N ARG A 405 17.61 6.58 16.91
CA ARG A 405 16.77 7.61 17.51
C ARG A 405 16.04 8.44 16.44
N GLY A 406 16.44 8.34 15.19
CA GLY A 406 15.76 8.92 14.04
C GLY A 406 14.63 8.03 13.53
N VAL A 407 13.51 8.66 13.17
CA VAL A 407 12.46 7.99 12.39
C VAL A 407 12.87 7.97 10.92
N ILE A 408 12.53 6.88 10.22
CA ILE A 408 12.67 6.81 8.77
C ILE A 408 11.82 7.90 8.13
N GLU A 409 12.39 8.58 7.14
CA GLU A 409 11.75 9.74 6.52
C GLU A 409 10.37 9.39 5.95
N SER A 410 10.26 8.26 5.24
CA SER A 410 9.04 7.82 4.60
C SER A 410 9.00 6.31 4.41
N GLU A 411 7.87 5.69 4.71
CA GLU A 411 7.57 4.30 4.34
C GLU A 411 6.99 4.18 2.91
N GLY A 412 6.68 5.31 2.26
CA GLY A 412 6.03 5.31 0.94
C GLY A 412 4.56 4.87 0.96
N HIS A 413 3.98 4.70 2.16
CA HIS A 413 2.60 4.29 2.37
C HIS A 413 1.69 5.50 2.59
N ILE A 414 1.29 6.17 1.51
CA ILE A 414 0.47 7.39 1.58
C ILE A 414 -1.01 7.04 1.80
N LEU A 415 -1.62 7.47 2.91
CA LEU A 415 -2.95 7.02 3.35
C LEU A 415 -3.91 8.16 3.76
N GLY A 416 -5.22 7.87 3.71
CA GLY A 416 -6.28 8.48 4.52
C GLY A 416 -6.99 9.76 4.05
N THR A 417 -6.58 10.32 2.91
CA THR A 417 -7.07 11.64 2.46
C THR A 417 -8.47 11.67 1.86
N THR A 418 -9.13 10.52 1.70
CA THR A 418 -10.56 10.40 1.37
C THR A 418 -11.15 9.28 2.22
N ARG A 419 -10.95 9.37 3.55
CA ARG A 419 -11.24 8.29 4.48
C ARG A 419 -12.67 7.74 4.34
N MET A 420 -12.79 6.43 4.45
CA MET A 420 -14.06 5.71 4.45
C MET A 420 -14.72 5.74 5.83
N GLY A 421 -16.06 5.67 5.87
CA GLY A 421 -16.81 5.62 7.12
C GLY A 421 -18.31 5.41 6.89
N ARG A 422 -19.06 5.25 7.99
CA ARG A 422 -20.53 5.05 7.92
C ARG A 422 -21.31 6.36 7.92
N ASP A 423 -20.75 7.41 8.52
CA ASP A 423 -21.39 8.72 8.63
C ASP A 423 -20.83 9.68 7.56
N PRO A 424 -21.67 10.21 6.66
CA PRO A 424 -21.25 11.16 5.63
C PRO A 424 -20.76 12.51 6.17
N ARG A 425 -20.99 12.81 7.47
CA ARG A 425 -20.45 14.01 8.13
C ARG A 425 -19.00 13.82 8.58
N GLU A 426 -18.60 12.57 8.75
CA GLU A 426 -17.29 12.18 9.27
C GLU A 426 -16.43 11.48 8.22
N SER A 427 -16.92 11.24 7.01
CA SER A 427 -16.16 10.49 6.00
C SER A 427 -16.51 10.95 4.59
N VAL A 428 -15.57 10.76 3.65
CA VAL A 428 -15.76 11.19 2.26
C VAL A 428 -16.51 10.12 1.46
N VAL A 429 -16.28 8.85 1.80
CA VAL A 429 -16.83 7.69 1.10
C VAL A 429 -17.34 6.65 2.08
N ASP A 430 -18.20 5.75 1.60
CA ASP A 430 -18.74 4.66 2.40
C ASP A 430 -17.80 3.43 2.47
N GLY A 431 -18.31 2.34 3.05
CA GLY A 431 -17.61 1.07 3.21
C GLY A 431 -17.12 0.43 1.91
N ASP A 432 -17.71 0.80 0.78
CA ASP A 432 -17.40 0.25 -0.55
C ASP A 432 -16.57 1.24 -1.39
N GLY A 433 -16.15 2.36 -0.79
CA GLY A 433 -15.41 3.41 -1.48
C GLY A 433 -16.29 4.32 -2.34
N VAL A 434 -17.62 4.20 -2.26
CA VAL A 434 -18.53 5.07 -3.01
C VAL A 434 -18.65 6.41 -2.29
N HIS A 435 -18.50 7.53 -3.01
CA HIS A 435 -18.66 8.86 -2.45
C HIS A 435 -20.05 9.03 -1.84
N HIS A 436 -20.15 9.65 -0.65
CA HIS A 436 -21.44 9.79 0.05
C HIS A 436 -22.44 10.65 -0.73
N GLU A 437 -21.98 11.77 -1.28
CA GLU A 437 -22.84 12.67 -2.07
C GLU A 437 -22.97 12.25 -3.55
N VAL A 438 -21.86 11.95 -4.24
CA VAL A 438 -21.84 11.59 -5.66
C VAL A 438 -21.87 10.06 -5.82
N ARG A 439 -23.07 9.47 -5.81
CA ARG A 439 -23.24 8.00 -5.70
C ARG A 439 -22.73 7.16 -6.87
N ASN A 440 -22.39 7.78 -8.01
CA ASN A 440 -21.75 7.11 -9.15
C ASN A 440 -20.26 7.48 -9.29
N LEU A 441 -19.64 7.85 -8.18
CA LEU A 441 -18.21 8.12 -8.06
C LEU A 441 -17.62 7.22 -6.96
N VAL A 442 -16.59 6.48 -7.32
CA VAL A 442 -15.90 5.53 -6.44
C VAL A 442 -14.46 5.98 -6.29
N VAL A 443 -13.96 5.95 -5.06
CA VAL A 443 -12.56 6.23 -4.75
C VAL A 443 -11.89 4.92 -4.34
N LEU A 444 -10.65 4.72 -4.78
CA LEU A 444 -9.90 3.48 -4.59
C LEU A 444 -8.52 3.77 -3.98
N GLY A 445 -7.94 2.78 -3.31
CA GLY A 445 -6.55 2.82 -2.86
C GLY A 445 -6.33 3.34 -1.44
N GLY A 446 -5.08 3.72 -1.13
CA GLY A 446 -4.66 4.10 0.22
C GLY A 446 -5.40 5.31 0.82
N SER A 447 -5.97 6.16 -0.04
CA SER A 447 -6.77 7.32 0.36
C SER A 447 -7.98 6.96 1.25
N LEU A 448 -8.49 5.73 1.15
CA LEU A 448 -9.65 5.24 1.88
C LEU A 448 -9.40 5.01 3.37
N PHE A 449 -8.15 4.90 3.80
CA PHE A 449 -7.81 4.32 5.10
C PHE A 449 -8.20 5.27 6.25
N PRO A 450 -9.07 4.85 7.18
CA PRO A 450 -9.43 5.69 8.31
C PRO A 450 -8.36 5.67 9.41
N THR A 451 -7.52 4.64 9.48
CA THR A 451 -6.38 4.50 10.40
C THR A 451 -5.23 3.75 9.72
N GLY A 452 -3.99 4.02 10.14
CA GLY A 452 -2.79 3.41 9.56
C GLY A 452 -2.29 2.24 10.41
N SER A 453 -2.67 1.01 10.06
CA SER A 453 -2.14 -0.22 10.67
C SER A 453 -0.61 -0.33 10.48
N PRO A 454 0.14 -1.04 11.37
CA PRO A 454 1.58 -1.23 11.17
C PRO A 454 1.90 -2.17 10.00
N ALA A 455 0.94 -2.96 9.52
CA ALA A 455 1.09 -3.79 8.35
C ALA A 455 1.14 -2.97 7.05
N ASN A 456 1.96 -3.39 6.08
CA ASN A 456 2.05 -2.75 4.77
C ASN A 456 0.68 -2.79 4.05
N PRO A 457 0.21 -1.68 3.46
CA PRO A 457 -1.19 -1.52 3.06
C PRO A 457 -1.52 -2.12 1.69
N THR A 458 -0.52 -2.48 0.86
CA THR A 458 -0.75 -2.81 -0.55
C THR A 458 -1.71 -3.98 -0.76
N LEU A 459 -1.57 -5.04 0.05
CA LEU A 459 -2.48 -6.18 -0.06
C LEU A 459 -3.91 -5.80 0.32
N THR A 460 -4.08 -5.01 1.39
CA THR A 460 -5.38 -4.45 1.82
C THR A 460 -5.98 -3.53 0.76
N ILE A 461 -5.16 -2.70 0.10
CA ILE A 461 -5.56 -1.85 -1.04
C ILE A 461 -6.13 -2.70 -2.18
N SER A 462 -5.45 -3.79 -2.55
CA SER A 462 -5.91 -4.70 -3.58
C SER A 462 -7.20 -5.44 -3.18
N ALA A 463 -7.30 -5.90 -1.94
CA ALA A 463 -8.50 -6.56 -1.42
C ALA A 463 -9.72 -5.61 -1.38
N LEU A 464 -9.53 -4.37 -0.94
CA LEU A 464 -10.56 -3.33 -0.99
C LEU A 464 -11.03 -3.07 -2.41
N ALA A 465 -10.11 -2.97 -3.37
CA ALA A 465 -10.45 -2.73 -4.77
C ALA A 465 -11.28 -3.89 -5.38
N LEU A 466 -10.91 -5.14 -5.10
CA LEU A 466 -11.70 -6.31 -5.49
C LEU A 466 -13.10 -6.26 -4.86
N ARG A 467 -13.19 -5.97 -3.56
CA ARG A 467 -14.46 -5.85 -2.84
C ARG A 467 -15.35 -4.74 -3.41
N SER A 468 -14.81 -3.54 -3.65
CA SER A 468 -15.54 -2.43 -4.24
C SER A 468 -16.11 -2.79 -5.61
N ALA A 469 -15.30 -3.39 -6.49
CA ALA A 469 -15.78 -3.82 -7.81
C ALA A 469 -16.87 -4.89 -7.70
N ASP A 470 -16.68 -5.88 -6.83
CA ASP A 470 -17.65 -6.95 -6.62
C ASP A 470 -18.98 -6.43 -6.05
N ARG A 471 -18.96 -5.44 -5.15
CA ARG A 471 -20.18 -4.78 -4.64
C ARG A 471 -20.92 -3.97 -5.71
N LEU A 472 -20.20 -3.40 -6.67
CA LEU A 472 -20.78 -2.54 -7.72
C LEU A 472 -21.21 -3.31 -8.98
N PHE A 473 -20.54 -4.42 -9.28
CA PHE A 473 -20.73 -5.16 -10.53
C PHE A 473 -21.14 -6.61 -10.34
N GLY A 474 -20.94 -7.18 -9.15
CA GLY A 474 -21.32 -8.55 -8.83
C GLY A 474 -22.83 -8.75 -8.99
N ARG A 475 -23.22 -9.97 -9.34
CA ARG A 475 -24.63 -10.36 -9.32
C ARG A 475 -25.00 -10.59 -7.85
N ALA A 476 -25.93 -9.79 -7.34
CA ALA A 476 -26.54 -10.02 -6.03
C ALA A 476 -27.24 -11.38 -5.99
#